data_AF-A0A2V8YBF6-F1
#
_entry.id   AF-A0A2V8YBF6-F1
#
_cell.length_a   1.000
_cell.length_b   1.000
_cell.length_c   1.000
_cell.angle_alpha   90.00
_cell.angle_beta   90.00
_cell.angle_gamma   90.00
#
_symmetry.space_group_name_H-M   'P 1'
#
loop_
_entity.id
_entity.type
_entity.pdbx_description
1 polymer ?
#
loop_
_entity_poly.entity_id
_entity_poly.type
_entity_poly.pdbx_seq_one_letter_code
_entity_poly.pdbx_strand_id
1 'polypeptide(L)'
;MGFAFRFAMGLVFVWSQVYGQTDDLTLKSKVGKDLMAAGKFEEAMPVYRELVKALPDNPGPVMNLGMALHMAGHEREAVKEFQEVLKLEPAHMPAHLFLGAAYLVLKEPSKAVEPLQIVVRGQPDNSEARLLLDEGLLAVRSRESKGLEWAWSELRRTGEPKLRRSGETCAGIRLLARFSG
;
A
#
# COMPACT_ATOMS: atom_id res chain seq x y z
N MET A 1 -54.50 -24.52 -16.81
CA MET A 1 -53.24 -24.63 -17.57
C MET A 1 -52.89 -23.22 -18.08
N GLY A 2 -51.79 -22.54 -17.79
CA GLY A 2 -50.62 -22.82 -16.96
C GLY A 2 -49.86 -21.51 -16.70
N PHE A 3 -50.11 -20.87 -15.55
CA PHE A 3 -49.41 -19.64 -15.13
C PHE A 3 -48.58 -19.80 -13.84
N ALA A 4 -48.70 -20.94 -13.13
CA ALA A 4 -48.00 -21.18 -11.87
C ALA A 4 -46.57 -21.77 -12.02
N PHE A 5 -46.16 -22.20 -13.22
CA PHE A 5 -44.89 -22.93 -13.41
C PHE A 5 -43.69 -22.04 -13.79
N ARG A 6 -43.90 -20.77 -14.17
CA ARG A 6 -42.81 -19.88 -14.63
C ARG A 6 -42.01 -19.22 -13.50
N PHE A 7 -42.56 -19.15 -12.28
CA PHE A 7 -41.86 -18.55 -11.15
C PHE A 7 -40.87 -19.51 -10.46
N ALA A 8 -41.18 -20.82 -10.41
CA ALA A 8 -40.29 -21.80 -9.80
C ALA A 8 -39.00 -22.05 -10.63
N MET A 9 -39.09 -22.07 -11.96
CA MET A 9 -37.89 -22.21 -12.81
C MET A 9 -36.97 -21.00 -12.78
N GLY A 10 -37.49 -19.77 -12.62
CA GLY A 10 -36.67 -18.57 -12.53
C GLY A 10 -35.85 -18.51 -11.23
N LEU A 11 -36.42 -18.96 -10.12
CA LEU A 11 -35.69 -19.11 -8.86
C LEU A 11 -34.64 -20.23 -8.95
N VAL A 12 -34.98 -21.44 -9.43
CA VAL A 12 -33.97 -22.49 -9.60
C VAL A 12 -32.82 -22.05 -10.53
N PHE A 13 -33.09 -21.27 -11.56
CA PHE A 13 -32.08 -20.77 -12.50
C PHE A 13 -31.19 -19.67 -11.89
N VAL A 14 -31.77 -18.69 -11.17
CA VAL A 14 -31.00 -17.65 -10.46
C VAL A 14 -30.17 -18.27 -9.34
N TRP A 15 -30.74 -19.20 -8.56
CA TRP A 15 -30.03 -19.87 -7.48
C TRP A 15 -28.91 -20.76 -8.04
N SER A 16 -29.13 -21.50 -9.13
CA SER A 16 -28.09 -22.30 -9.80
C SER A 16 -26.93 -21.45 -10.33
N GLN A 17 -27.20 -20.27 -10.89
CA GLN A 17 -26.16 -19.36 -11.38
C GLN A 17 -25.36 -18.73 -10.23
N VAL A 18 -26.05 -18.30 -9.16
CA VAL A 18 -25.40 -17.74 -7.97
C VAL A 18 -24.53 -18.80 -7.26
N TYR A 19 -25.04 -20.02 -7.06
CA TYR A 19 -24.24 -21.12 -6.48
C TYR A 19 -23.06 -21.51 -7.38
N GLY A 20 -23.26 -21.59 -8.71
CA GLY A 20 -22.17 -21.89 -9.65
C GLY A 20 -21.08 -20.81 -9.68
N GLN A 21 -21.45 -19.54 -9.52
CA GLN A 21 -20.48 -18.44 -9.42
C GLN A 21 -19.69 -18.51 -8.11
N THR A 22 -20.32 -18.85 -6.97
CA THR A 22 -19.58 -18.98 -5.70
C THR A 22 -18.57 -20.12 -5.74
N ASP A 23 -18.89 -21.23 -6.41
CA ASP A 23 -17.98 -22.36 -6.57
C ASP A 23 -16.79 -22.01 -7.51
N ASP A 24 -17.03 -21.24 -8.58
CA ASP A 24 -15.96 -20.75 -9.45
C ASP A 24 -15.01 -19.77 -8.73
N LEU A 25 -15.56 -18.84 -7.94
CA LEU A 25 -14.76 -17.85 -7.19
C LEU A 25 -13.93 -18.49 -6.08
N THR A 26 -14.45 -19.51 -5.41
CA THR A 26 -13.69 -20.26 -4.40
C THR A 26 -12.55 -21.05 -5.05
N LEU A 27 -12.79 -21.67 -6.21
CA LEU A 27 -11.74 -22.33 -6.99
C LEU A 27 -10.66 -21.34 -7.42
N LYS A 28 -11.02 -20.18 -7.97
CA LYS A 28 -10.06 -19.12 -8.33
C LYS A 28 -9.28 -18.62 -7.12
N SER A 29 -9.92 -18.46 -5.97
CA SER A 29 -9.25 -18.08 -4.73
C SER A 29 -8.22 -19.12 -4.30
N LYS A 30 -8.52 -20.40 -4.47
CA LYS A 30 -7.57 -21.49 -4.22
C LYS A 30 -6.40 -21.45 -5.20
N VAL A 31 -6.67 -21.31 -6.50
CA VAL A 31 -5.63 -21.20 -7.54
C VAL A 31 -4.70 -20.01 -7.27
N GLY A 32 -5.25 -18.85 -6.94
CA GLY A 32 -4.46 -17.67 -6.59
C GLY A 32 -3.52 -17.94 -5.40
N LYS A 33 -4.04 -18.56 -4.32
CA LYS A 33 -3.24 -18.94 -3.16
C LYS A 33 -2.15 -19.96 -3.49
N ASP A 34 -2.48 -20.97 -4.28
CA ASP A 34 -1.53 -22.02 -4.71
C ASP A 34 -0.39 -21.40 -5.55
N LEU A 35 -0.71 -20.46 -6.45
CA LEU A 35 0.28 -19.71 -7.23
C LEU A 35 1.18 -18.83 -6.34
N MET A 36 0.60 -18.13 -5.37
CA MET A 36 1.36 -17.33 -4.39
C MET A 36 2.33 -18.21 -3.59
N ALA A 37 1.86 -19.36 -3.09
CA ALA A 37 2.69 -20.30 -2.35
C ALA A 37 3.83 -20.89 -3.20
N ALA A 38 3.59 -21.05 -4.50
CA ALA A 38 4.60 -21.50 -5.46
C ALA A 38 5.57 -20.40 -5.93
N GLY A 39 5.42 -19.16 -5.45
CA GLY A 39 6.24 -18.01 -5.87
C GLY A 39 5.92 -17.50 -7.28
N LYS A 40 4.82 -17.95 -7.88
CA LYS A 40 4.38 -17.58 -9.24
C LYS A 40 3.52 -16.31 -9.19
N PHE A 41 4.10 -15.22 -8.72
CA PHE A 41 3.37 -13.97 -8.43
C PHE A 41 2.74 -13.34 -9.67
N GLU A 42 3.46 -13.32 -10.80
CA GLU A 42 2.96 -12.82 -12.09
C GLU A 42 1.74 -13.61 -12.59
N GLU A 43 1.72 -14.93 -12.40
CA GLU A 43 0.58 -15.79 -12.77
C GLU A 43 -0.61 -15.57 -11.83
N ALA A 44 -0.36 -15.21 -10.56
CA ALA A 44 -1.42 -14.98 -9.58
C ALA A 44 -2.18 -13.66 -9.81
N MET A 45 -1.50 -12.62 -10.32
CA MET A 45 -2.08 -11.30 -10.59
C MET A 45 -3.37 -11.32 -11.43
N PRO A 46 -3.44 -11.96 -12.62
CA PRO A 46 -4.68 -12.02 -13.39
C PRO A 46 -5.81 -12.74 -12.65
N VAL A 47 -5.50 -13.78 -11.86
CA VAL A 47 -6.50 -14.50 -11.05
C VAL A 47 -7.10 -13.58 -9.99
N TYR A 48 -6.27 -12.82 -9.27
CA TYR A 48 -6.77 -11.87 -8.29
C TYR A 48 -7.51 -10.68 -8.92
N ARG A 49 -7.10 -10.19 -10.10
CA ARG A 49 -7.85 -9.16 -10.83
C ARG A 49 -9.26 -9.61 -11.19
N GLU A 50 -9.47 -10.88 -11.54
CA GLU A 50 -10.81 -11.43 -11.76
C GLU A 50 -11.63 -11.48 -10.46
N LEU A 51 -11.01 -11.90 -9.36
CA LEU A 51 -11.66 -11.95 -8.05
C LEU A 51 -12.05 -10.55 -7.54
N VAL A 52 -11.20 -9.54 -7.75
CA VAL A 52 -11.50 -8.14 -7.43
C VAL A 52 -12.72 -7.64 -8.23
N LYS A 53 -12.81 -7.96 -9.52
CA LYS A 53 -13.97 -7.59 -10.34
C LYS A 53 -15.26 -8.27 -9.89
N ALA A 54 -15.16 -9.53 -9.46
CA ALA A 54 -16.31 -10.29 -8.99
C ALA A 54 -16.77 -9.88 -7.58
N LEU A 55 -15.84 -9.37 -6.75
CA LEU A 55 -16.07 -9.01 -5.35
C LEU A 55 -15.57 -7.58 -5.07
N PRO A 56 -16.22 -6.54 -5.65
CA PRO A 56 -15.71 -5.17 -5.62
C PRO A 56 -15.59 -4.56 -4.21
N ASP A 57 -16.41 -5.02 -3.26
CA ASP A 57 -16.42 -4.51 -1.88
C ASP A 57 -15.70 -5.44 -0.89
N ASN A 58 -14.95 -6.43 -1.40
CA ASN A 58 -14.18 -7.36 -0.56
C ASN A 58 -12.69 -6.97 -0.57
N PRO A 59 -12.11 -6.58 0.57
CA PRO A 59 -10.70 -6.20 0.64
C PRO A 59 -9.75 -7.39 0.48
N GLY A 60 -10.21 -8.64 0.68
CA GLY A 60 -9.36 -9.83 0.62
C GLY A 60 -8.69 -10.05 -0.75
N PRO A 61 -9.45 -10.13 -1.86
CA PRO A 61 -8.88 -10.22 -3.21
C PRO A 61 -7.99 -9.03 -3.57
N VAL A 62 -8.37 -7.81 -3.17
CA VAL A 62 -7.58 -6.58 -3.42
C VAL A 62 -6.24 -6.65 -2.66
N MET A 63 -6.27 -7.07 -1.40
CA MET A 63 -5.07 -7.28 -0.57
C MET A 63 -4.13 -8.32 -1.19
N ASN A 64 -4.68 -9.44 -1.65
CA ASN A 64 -3.87 -10.49 -2.29
C ASN A 64 -3.30 -10.04 -3.64
N LEU A 65 -4.03 -9.24 -4.42
CA LEU A 65 -3.50 -8.62 -5.64
C LEU A 65 -2.32 -7.68 -5.30
N GLY A 66 -2.48 -6.83 -4.30
CA GLY A 66 -1.40 -5.96 -3.81
C GLY A 66 -0.17 -6.74 -3.37
N MET A 67 -0.36 -7.84 -2.64
CA MET A 67 0.74 -8.73 -2.22
C MET A 67 1.43 -9.41 -3.42
N ALA A 68 0.66 -9.90 -4.40
CA ALA A 68 1.21 -10.48 -5.63
C ALA A 68 2.06 -9.45 -6.40
N LEU A 69 1.55 -8.22 -6.54
CA LEU A 69 2.26 -7.11 -7.19
C LEU A 69 3.55 -6.76 -6.45
N HIS A 70 3.51 -6.64 -5.11
CA HIS A 70 4.68 -6.36 -4.29
C HIS A 70 5.76 -7.43 -4.46
N MET A 71 5.37 -8.70 -4.36
CA MET A 71 6.29 -9.83 -4.50
C MET A 71 6.86 -9.99 -5.93
N ALA A 72 6.13 -9.51 -6.94
CA ALA A 72 6.60 -9.43 -8.33
C ALA A 72 7.46 -8.17 -8.62
N GLY A 73 7.59 -7.24 -7.67
CA GLY A 73 8.36 -6.00 -7.82
C GLY A 73 7.58 -4.84 -8.45
N HIS A 74 6.27 -4.98 -8.66
CA HIS A 74 5.38 -3.94 -9.22
C HIS A 74 4.90 -2.96 -8.14
N GLU A 75 5.84 -2.34 -7.43
CA GLU A 75 5.56 -1.59 -6.19
C GLU A 75 4.58 -0.44 -6.37
N ARG A 76 4.63 0.28 -7.50
CA ARG A 76 3.70 1.40 -7.76
C ARG A 76 2.26 0.93 -7.93
N GLU A 77 2.05 -0.26 -8.48
CA GLU A 77 0.72 -0.86 -8.59
C GLU A 77 0.30 -1.43 -7.23
N ALA A 78 1.20 -2.10 -6.51
CA ALA A 78 0.94 -2.62 -5.17
C ALA A 78 0.45 -1.53 -4.20
N VAL A 79 1.12 -0.36 -4.20
CA VAL A 79 0.70 0.82 -3.42
C VAL A 79 -0.76 1.19 -3.68
N LYS A 80 -1.21 1.16 -4.95
CA LYS A 80 -2.60 1.50 -5.29
C LYS A 80 -3.57 0.49 -4.67
N GLU A 81 -3.28 -0.80 -4.81
CA GLU A 81 -4.15 -1.85 -4.27
C GLU A 81 -4.21 -1.80 -2.73
N PHE A 82 -3.08 -1.57 -2.05
CA PHE A 82 -3.09 -1.40 -0.59
C PHE A 82 -3.88 -0.16 -0.16
N GLN A 83 -3.82 0.93 -0.92
CA GLN A 83 -4.66 2.10 -0.66
C GLN A 83 -6.15 1.80 -0.86
N GLU A 84 -6.52 0.99 -1.86
CA GLU A 84 -7.91 0.55 -2.03
C GLU A 84 -8.37 -0.31 -0.85
N VAL A 85 -7.54 -1.24 -0.36
CA VAL A 85 -7.85 -2.00 0.87
C VAL A 85 -8.12 -1.05 2.03
N LEU A 86 -7.30 -0.02 2.21
CA LEU A 86 -7.45 0.96 3.30
C LEU A 86 -8.67 1.89 3.13
N LYS A 87 -9.22 2.05 1.92
CA LYS A 87 -10.51 2.73 1.73
C LYS A 87 -11.68 1.87 2.21
N LEU A 88 -11.60 0.55 2.00
CA LEU A 88 -12.62 -0.41 2.44
C LEU A 88 -12.51 -0.69 3.95
N GLU A 89 -11.28 -0.89 4.43
CA GLU A 89 -10.96 -1.19 5.82
C GLU A 89 -9.80 -0.32 6.33
N PRO A 90 -10.08 0.87 6.87
CA PRO A 90 -9.04 1.82 7.31
C PRO A 90 -8.09 1.30 8.39
N ALA A 91 -8.53 0.31 9.19
CA ALA A 91 -7.77 -0.31 10.26
C ALA A 91 -7.05 -1.61 9.84
N HIS A 92 -6.98 -1.92 8.54
CA HIS A 92 -6.37 -3.16 8.05
C HIS A 92 -4.84 -3.15 8.23
N MET A 93 -4.35 -3.68 9.36
CA MET A 93 -2.92 -3.65 9.74
C MET A 93 -1.99 -4.24 8.66
N PRO A 94 -2.28 -5.38 8.01
CA PRO A 94 -1.43 -5.89 6.94
C PRO A 94 -1.30 -4.91 5.77
N ALA A 95 -2.36 -4.18 5.43
CA ALA A 95 -2.31 -3.23 4.30
C ALA A 95 -1.42 -2.03 4.65
N HIS A 96 -1.48 -1.51 5.88
CA HIS A 96 -0.54 -0.48 6.36
C HIS A 96 0.91 -0.95 6.34
N LEU A 97 1.17 -2.20 6.75
CA LEU A 97 2.51 -2.79 6.75
C LEU A 97 3.09 -2.87 5.34
N PHE A 98 2.36 -3.49 4.42
CA PHE A 98 2.82 -3.65 3.04
C PHE A 98 2.86 -2.31 2.27
N LEU A 99 1.97 -1.36 2.56
CA LEU A 99 2.04 0.00 2.02
C LEU A 99 3.34 0.70 2.45
N GLY A 100 3.69 0.59 3.73
CA GLY A 100 4.95 1.09 4.27
C GLY A 100 6.17 0.46 3.60
N ALA A 101 6.19 -0.87 3.51
CA ALA A 101 7.26 -1.62 2.84
C ALA A 101 7.42 -1.20 1.36
N ALA A 102 6.33 -1.13 0.61
CA ALA A 102 6.34 -0.73 -0.80
C ALA A 102 6.91 0.68 -0.99
N TYR A 103 6.56 1.64 -0.11
CA TYR A 103 7.15 2.98 -0.16
C TYR A 103 8.66 3.00 0.12
N LEU A 104 9.17 2.13 0.99
CA LEU A 104 10.62 2.00 1.22
C LEU A 104 11.34 1.45 -0.02
N VAL A 105 10.76 0.45 -0.69
CA VAL A 105 11.31 -0.08 -1.95
C VAL A 105 11.34 1.01 -3.03
N LEU A 106 10.26 1.80 -3.14
CA LEU A 106 10.16 2.95 -4.05
C LEU A 106 11.09 4.11 -3.68
N LYS A 107 11.86 4.02 -2.59
CA LYS A 107 12.72 5.10 -2.07
C LYS A 107 11.90 6.36 -1.76
N GLU A 108 10.69 6.19 -1.25
CA GLU A 108 9.80 7.24 -0.76
C GLU A 108 9.60 7.13 0.78
N PRO A 109 10.68 7.14 1.59
CA PRO A 109 10.64 6.81 3.02
C PRO A 109 9.75 7.74 3.84
N SER A 110 9.59 9.01 3.45
CA SER A 110 8.68 9.95 4.12
C SER A 110 7.22 9.47 4.10
N LYS A 111 6.79 8.76 3.06
CA LYS A 111 5.43 8.21 2.96
C LYS A 111 5.27 6.87 3.69
N ALA A 112 6.37 6.17 3.95
CA ALA A 112 6.35 4.89 4.66
C ALA A 112 6.12 5.05 6.16
N VAL A 113 6.56 6.17 6.74
CA VAL A 113 6.57 6.38 8.20
C VAL A 113 5.18 6.29 8.82
N GLU A 114 4.19 7.01 8.28
CA GLU A 114 2.85 7.06 8.89
C GLU A 114 2.13 5.70 8.89
N PRO A 115 2.04 4.96 7.75
CA PRO A 115 1.48 3.61 7.75
C PRO A 115 2.17 2.66 8.74
N LEU A 116 3.51 2.68 8.79
CA LEU A 116 4.27 1.81 9.69
C LEU A 116 4.08 2.19 11.18
N GLN A 117 3.96 3.48 11.49
CA GLN A 117 3.60 3.94 12.84
C GLN A 117 2.22 3.46 13.28
N ILE A 118 1.25 3.38 12.36
CA ILE A 118 -0.07 2.82 12.66
C ILE A 118 0.08 1.35 13.07
N VAL A 119 0.86 0.55 12.31
CA VAL A 119 1.10 -0.86 12.63
C VAL A 119 1.81 -1.03 13.97
N VAL A 120 2.88 -0.28 14.23
CA VAL A 120 3.63 -0.38 15.50
C VAL A 120 2.78 0.02 16.70
N ARG A 121 1.87 0.99 16.56
CA ARG A 121 0.93 1.36 17.64
C ARG A 121 -0.13 0.28 17.88
N GLY A 122 -0.66 -0.34 16.82
CA GLY A 122 -1.68 -1.38 16.92
C GLY A 122 -1.12 -2.76 17.29
N GLN A 123 0.13 -3.03 16.93
CA GLN A 123 0.83 -4.29 17.13
C GLN A 123 2.28 -4.04 17.59
N PRO A 124 2.50 -3.67 18.87
CA PRO A 124 3.83 -3.33 19.38
C PRO A 124 4.87 -4.45 19.27
N ASP A 125 4.40 -5.70 19.26
CA ASP A 125 5.24 -6.91 19.15
C ASP A 125 5.61 -7.25 17.70
N ASN A 126 5.06 -6.53 16.71
CA ASN A 126 5.40 -6.71 15.31
C ASN A 126 6.82 -6.17 15.04
N SER A 127 7.80 -7.07 15.14
CA SER A 127 9.22 -6.74 14.97
C SER A 127 9.54 -6.27 13.55
N GLU A 128 8.86 -6.81 12.55
CA GLU A 128 9.03 -6.41 11.15
C GLU A 128 8.60 -4.95 10.94
N ALA A 129 7.41 -4.58 11.44
CA ALA A 129 6.92 -3.20 11.35
C ALA A 129 7.86 -2.20 12.01
N ARG A 130 8.46 -2.57 13.16
CA ARG A 130 9.45 -1.74 13.85
C ARG A 130 10.72 -1.57 13.03
N LEU A 131 11.26 -2.65 12.46
CA LEU A 131 12.46 -2.60 11.62
C LEU A 131 12.25 -1.71 10.39
N LEU A 132 11.11 -1.87 9.71
CA LEU A 132 10.77 -1.04 8.56
C LEU A 132 10.57 0.42 8.95
N LEU A 133 9.95 0.69 10.10
CA LEU A 133 9.79 2.06 10.60
C LEU A 133 11.14 2.71 10.90
N ASP A 134 12.03 1.99 11.58
CA ASP A 134 13.39 2.46 11.89
C ASP A 134 14.17 2.75 10.60
N GLU A 135 14.08 1.88 9.59
CA GLU A 135 14.67 2.12 8.26
C GLU A 135 14.11 3.41 7.62
N GLY A 136 12.79 3.57 7.63
CA GLY A 136 12.12 4.75 7.10
C GLY A 136 12.58 6.04 7.77
N LEU A 137 12.63 6.06 9.10
CA LEU A 137 13.07 7.23 9.89
C LEU A 137 14.55 7.56 9.65
N LEU A 138 15.42 6.54 9.61
CA LEU A 138 16.84 6.73 9.28
C LEU A 138 17.03 7.31 7.88
N ALA A 139 16.26 6.83 6.90
CA ALA A 139 16.32 7.31 5.53
C ALA A 139 15.82 8.75 5.40
N VAL A 140 14.76 9.13 6.13
CA VAL A 140 14.28 10.53 6.19
C VAL A 140 15.36 11.44 6.78
N ARG A 141 15.89 11.09 7.96
CA ARG A 141 16.93 11.87 8.63
C ARG A 141 18.19 12.06 7.78
N SER A 142 18.61 11.01 7.06
CA SER A 142 19.77 11.08 6.16
C SER A 142 19.54 11.99 4.95
N ARG A 143 18.30 12.07 4.45
CA ARG A 143 17.95 13.00 3.35
C ARG A 143 17.93 14.44 3.83
N GLU A 144 17.38 14.69 5.01
CA GLU A 144 17.37 16.01 5.63
C GLU A 144 18.78 16.51 5.89
N SER A 145 19.67 15.67 6.44
CA SER A 145 21.06 16.06 6.68
C SER A 145 21.79 16.43 5.40
N LYS A 146 21.64 15.63 4.33
CA LYS A 146 22.23 15.93 3.01
C LYS A 146 21.63 17.20 2.38
N GLY A 147 20.33 17.42 2.55
CA GLY A 147 19.66 18.63 2.07
C GLY A 147 20.20 19.90 2.76
N LEU A 148 20.44 19.82 4.07
CA LEU A 148 21.05 20.90 4.85
C LEU A 148 22.51 21.15 4.43
N GLU A 149 23.32 20.09 4.30
CA GLU A 149 24.71 20.21 3.83
C GLU A 149 24.80 20.88 2.45
N TRP A 150 23.95 20.46 1.51
CA TRP A 150 23.85 21.08 0.19
C TRP A 150 23.47 22.57 0.30
N ALA A 151 22.44 22.90 1.09
CA ALA A 151 22.00 24.28 1.26
C ALA A 151 23.10 25.18 1.84
N TRP A 152 23.87 24.68 2.81
CA TRP A 152 25.00 25.41 3.37
C TRP A 152 26.17 25.55 2.39
N SER A 153 26.40 24.57 1.52
CA SER A 153 27.43 24.66 0.48
C SER A 153 27.10 25.71 -0.58
N GLU A 154 25.83 25.79 -0.98
CA GLU A 154 25.36 26.76 -1.97
C GLU A 154 25.39 28.18 -1.39
N LEU A 155 24.97 28.36 -0.14
CA LEU A 155 25.08 29.63 0.59
C LEU A 155 26.52 30.17 0.61
N ARG A 156 27.52 29.32 0.91
CA ARG A 156 28.94 29.72 0.87
C ARG A 156 29.41 30.12 -0.53
N ARG A 157 28.80 29.56 -1.57
CA ARG A 157 29.16 29.80 -2.98
C ARG A 157 28.54 31.08 -3.54
N THR A 158 27.29 31.37 -3.19
CA THR A 158 26.51 32.48 -3.79
C THR A 158 26.40 33.71 -2.89
N GLY A 159 26.67 33.60 -1.59
CA GLY A 159 26.48 34.69 -0.62
C GLY A 159 25.01 35.03 -0.33
N GLU A 160 24.06 34.48 -1.09
CA GLU A 160 22.61 34.68 -0.95
C GLU A 160 21.82 33.37 -1.01
N PRO A 161 20.86 33.12 -0.10
CA PRO A 161 20.02 31.93 -0.15
C PRO A 161 19.02 32.00 -1.32
N LYS A 162 19.28 31.26 -2.40
CA LYS A 162 18.24 30.88 -3.36
C LYS A 162 17.43 29.70 -2.80
N LEU A 163 16.62 29.96 -1.78
CA LEU A 163 15.67 28.99 -1.25
C LEU A 163 14.57 28.73 -2.29
N ARG A 164 14.51 27.50 -2.82
CA ARG A 164 13.38 27.01 -3.62
C ARG A 164 12.13 27.10 -2.75
N ARG A 165 11.12 27.85 -3.19
CA ARG A 165 9.83 28.00 -2.52
C ARG A 165 9.09 26.65 -2.46
N SER A 166 9.36 25.86 -1.43
CA SER A 166 8.41 24.89 -0.87
C SER A 166 8.44 25.06 0.66
N GLY A 167 7.28 25.35 1.25
CA GLY A 167 7.07 26.05 2.52
C GLY A 167 7.63 25.47 3.82
N GLU A 168 8.57 24.53 3.79
CA GLU A 168 8.98 23.76 4.98
C GLU A 168 10.35 24.15 5.55
N THR A 169 11.20 24.88 4.80
CA THR A 169 12.58 25.18 5.21
C THR A 169 12.79 26.55 5.86
N CYS A 170 11.81 27.46 5.81
CA CYS A 170 11.99 28.83 6.30
C CYS A 170 12.03 28.96 7.84
N ALA A 171 11.43 28.03 8.58
CA ALA A 171 11.38 28.12 10.05
C ALA A 171 12.72 27.73 10.71
N GLY A 172 13.38 26.67 10.23
CA GLY A 172 14.59 26.14 10.86
C GLY A 172 15.83 27.01 10.69
N ILE A 173 16.01 27.66 9.54
CA ILE A 173 17.24 28.40 9.23
C ILE A 173 17.24 29.80 9.88
N ARG A 174 16.07 30.46 10.01
CA ARG A 174 15.98 31.78 10.67
C ARG A 174 16.24 31.74 12.17
N LEU A 175 15.94 30.62 12.84
CA LEU A 175 16.19 30.45 14.27
C LEU A 175 17.69 30.30 14.59
N LEU A 176 18.47 29.69 13.71
CA LEU A 176 19.91 29.48 13.92
C LEU A 176 20.77 30.71 13.59
N ALA A 177 20.32 31.59 12.69
CA ALA A 177 21.03 32.83 12.38
C ALA A 177 20.99 33.87 13.54
N ARG A 178 20.17 33.66 14.58
CA ARG A 178 20.15 34.50 15.80
C ARG A 178 21.11 34.04 16.90
N PHE A 179 21.79 32.91 16.75
CA PHE A 179 22.71 32.37 17.76
C PHE A 179 24.20 32.55 17.41
N SER A 180 24.51 33.20 16.28
CA SER A 180 25.89 33.44 15.82
C SER A 180 26.21 34.93 15.65
N GLY A 181 25.57 35.80 16.42
CA GLY A 181 25.86 37.25 16.47
C GLY A 181 25.55 37.82 17.84
#